data_AF-A0AAV7HD94-F1
#
_entry.id   AF-A0AAV7HD94-F1
#
_cell.length_a   1.000
_cell.length_b   1.000
_cell.length_c   1.000
_cell.angle_alpha   90.00
_cell.angle_beta   90.00
_cell.angle_gamma   90.00
#
_symmetry.space_group_name_H-M   'P 1'
#
loop_
_entity.id
_entity.type
_entity.pdbx_description
1 polymer ?
#
loop_
_entity_poly.entity_id
_entity_poly.type
_entity_poly.pdbx_seq_one_letter_code
_entity_poly.pdbx_strand_id
1 'polypeptide(L)'
;MGSLLMAKVKETTGIVGLEVVPNAREVLISLYTRTLKEIEAVPEDEGYRKAVESFTSHRLQVCQEEEDWEAIEKRLGCGQVEELIEEAQDELKLIAKMIGRVQGCLNCEVIGSTEIPLLSFFSPIEGLFV
;
A
#
# COMPACT_ATOMS: atom_id res chain seq x y z
N MET A 1 26.80 -6.67 24.21
CA MET A 1 25.59 -6.00 24.72
C MET A 1 24.55 -6.09 23.62
N GLY A 2 23.79 -7.19 23.59
CA GLY A 2 22.71 -7.38 22.63
C GLY A 2 21.45 -6.75 23.20
N SER A 3 21.06 -5.59 22.69
CA SER A 3 19.77 -4.98 23.02
C SER A 3 18.68 -5.85 22.42
N LEU A 4 17.95 -6.59 23.26
CA LEU A 4 16.67 -7.18 22.87
C LEU A 4 15.72 -6.04 22.55
N LEU A 5 15.44 -5.83 21.26
CA LEU A 5 14.35 -4.97 20.82
C LEU A 5 13.05 -5.64 21.27
N MET A 6 12.51 -5.18 22.39
CA MET A 6 11.14 -5.49 22.79
C MET A 6 10.23 -4.81 21.77
N ALA A 7 9.90 -5.51 20.68
CA ALA A 7 8.86 -5.07 19.76
C ALA A 7 7.58 -4.94 20.59
N LYS A 8 7.05 -3.72 20.71
CA LYS A 8 5.80 -3.46 21.44
C LYS A 8 4.65 -4.07 20.64
N VAL A 9 4.30 -5.31 20.99
CA VAL A 9 3.22 -6.08 20.36
C VAL A 9 1.88 -5.54 20.85
N LYS A 10 0.99 -5.23 19.90
CA LYS A 10 -0.41 -4.87 20.17
C LYS A 10 -1.17 -6.17 20.45
N GLU A 11 -1.81 -6.28 21.62
CA GLU A 11 -2.47 -7.54 22.03
C GLU A 11 -3.86 -7.72 21.37
N THR A 12 -4.55 -6.63 21.10
CA THR A 12 -5.84 -6.61 20.39
C THR A 12 -6.10 -5.21 19.83
N THR A 13 -6.79 -5.13 18.69
CA THR A 13 -7.31 -3.88 18.12
C THR A 13 -8.57 -3.40 18.84
N GLY A 14 -9.23 -4.27 19.62
CA GLY A 14 -10.51 -3.97 20.26
C GLY A 14 -11.70 -3.85 19.28
N ILE A 15 -11.48 -4.11 17.98
CA ILE A 15 -12.49 -4.07 16.92
C ILE A 15 -12.75 -5.50 16.45
N VAL A 16 -14.03 -5.89 16.38
CA VAL A 16 -14.41 -7.23 15.92
C VAL A 16 -14.11 -7.37 14.43
N GLY A 17 -13.31 -8.38 14.06
CA GLY A 17 -12.95 -8.67 12.67
C GLY A 17 -11.67 -8.01 12.17
N LEU A 18 -11.00 -7.19 12.99
CA LEU A 18 -9.73 -6.55 12.63
C LEU A 18 -8.57 -7.19 13.40
N GLU A 19 -7.81 -8.07 12.74
CA GLU A 19 -6.67 -8.74 13.35
C GLU A 19 -5.46 -7.82 13.46
N VAL A 20 -4.68 -7.97 14.54
CA VAL A 20 -3.45 -7.18 14.75
C VAL A 20 -2.40 -7.59 13.72
N VAL A 21 -1.82 -6.60 13.04
CA VAL A 21 -0.72 -6.81 12.09
C VAL A 21 0.61 -6.46 12.76
N PRO A 22 1.48 -7.44 13.10
CA PRO A 22 2.72 -7.18 13.84
C PRO A 22 3.73 -6.32 13.07
N ASN A 23 3.70 -6.35 11.73
CA ASN A 23 4.56 -5.54 10.85
C ASN A 23 3.74 -4.47 10.09
N ALA A 24 2.76 -3.85 10.75
CA ALA A 24 1.82 -2.92 10.11
C ALA A 24 2.51 -1.81 9.29
N ARG A 25 3.63 -1.26 9.80
CA ARG A 25 4.42 -0.24 9.11
C ARG A 25 4.93 -0.70 7.75
N GLU A 26 5.60 -1.85 7.68
CA GLU A 26 6.15 -2.37 6.44
C GLU A 26 5.03 -2.67 5.42
N VAL A 27 3.91 -3.21 5.91
CA VAL A 27 2.72 -3.47 5.10
C VAL A 27 2.16 -2.16 4.53
N LEU A 28 2.00 -1.12 5.36
CA LEU A 28 1.54 0.20 4.92
C LEU A 28 2.46 0.82 3.87
N ILE A 29 3.78 0.80 4.10
CA ILE A 29 4.77 1.30 3.14
C ILE A 29 4.63 0.56 1.79
N SER A 30 4.50 -0.76 1.83
CA SER A 30 4.33 -1.59 0.64
C SER A 30 3.03 -1.26 -0.10
N LEU A 31 1.92 -1.13 0.62
CA LEU A 31 0.62 -0.78 0.04
C LEU A 31 0.63 0.61 -0.60
N TYR A 32 1.09 1.64 0.11
CA TYR A 32 1.16 2.99 -0.44
C TYR A 32 2.10 3.10 -1.65
N THR A 33 3.23 2.41 -1.61
CA THR A 33 4.15 2.35 -2.77
C THR A 33 3.47 1.68 -3.97
N ARG A 34 2.67 0.63 -3.75
CA ARG A 34 1.87 0.01 -4.82
C ARG A 34 0.78 0.95 -5.33
N THR A 35 0.10 1.67 -4.45
CA THR A 35 -0.94 2.66 -4.83
C THR A 35 -0.36 3.73 -5.74
N LEU A 36 0.81 4.28 -5.40
CA LEU A 36 1.52 5.24 -6.24
C LEU A 36 1.92 4.68 -7.60
N LYS A 37 2.21 3.37 -7.72
CA LYS A 37 2.52 2.74 -9.00
C LYS A 37 1.27 2.49 -9.86
N GLU A 38 0.18 2.03 -9.25
CA GLU A 38 -1.05 1.74 -9.99
C GLU A 38 -1.76 3.04 -10.42
N ILE A 39 -1.72 4.11 -9.60
CA ILE A 39 -2.34 5.39 -9.95
C ILE A 39 -1.69 6.06 -11.18
N GLU A 40 -0.42 5.75 -11.48
CA GLU A 40 0.25 6.23 -12.71
C GLU A 40 -0.45 5.74 -13.99
N ALA A 41 -1.13 4.60 -13.93
CA ALA A 41 -1.90 4.06 -15.05
C ALA A 41 -3.28 4.74 -15.22
N VAL A 42 -3.72 5.52 -14.23
CA VAL A 42 -4.94 6.33 -14.33
C VAL A 42 -4.60 7.67 -15.03
N PRO A 43 -5.38 8.09 -16.05
CA PRO A 43 -5.15 9.35 -16.74
C PRO A 43 -5.23 10.57 -15.80
N GLU A 44 -4.32 11.53 -15.99
CA GLU A 44 -4.14 12.71 -15.11
C GLU A 44 -5.32 13.72 -15.15
N ASP A 45 -6.24 13.57 -16.11
CA ASP A 45 -7.37 14.48 -16.30
C ASP A 45 -8.39 14.41 -15.14
N GLU A 46 -8.31 13.36 -14.32
CA GLU A 46 -9.15 13.21 -13.15
C GLU A 46 -8.44 13.81 -11.92
N GLY A 47 -9.01 14.86 -11.34
CA GLY A 47 -8.50 15.44 -10.07
C GLY A 47 -8.31 14.43 -8.93
N TYR A 48 -8.93 13.25 -9.07
CA TYR A 48 -8.70 12.06 -8.26
C TYR A 48 -7.21 11.65 -8.20
N ARG A 49 -6.48 11.58 -9.31
CA ARG A 49 -5.07 11.15 -9.31
C ARG A 49 -4.20 12.04 -8.42
N LYS A 50 -4.33 13.36 -8.56
CA LYS A 50 -3.57 14.33 -7.76
C LYS A 50 -3.91 14.26 -6.28
N ALA A 51 -5.19 14.05 -5.96
CA ALA A 51 -5.61 13.86 -4.57
C ALA A 51 -5.00 12.57 -3.97
N VAL A 52 -5.13 11.44 -4.67
CA VAL A 52 -4.59 10.15 -4.21
C VAL A 52 -3.07 10.21 -4.06
N GLU A 53 -2.34 10.75 -5.03
CA GLU A 53 -0.88 10.91 -4.97
C GLU A 53 -0.47 11.78 -3.77
N SER A 54 -1.16 12.90 -3.54
CA SER A 54 -0.83 13.83 -2.45
C SER A 54 -1.04 13.20 -1.07
N PHE A 55 -2.22 12.60 -0.82
CA PHE A 55 -2.48 11.96 0.47
C PHE A 55 -1.63 10.70 0.66
N THR A 56 -1.48 9.87 -0.37
CA THR A 56 -0.66 8.64 -0.28
C THR A 56 0.80 8.95 -0.01
N SER A 57 1.37 9.97 -0.67
CA SER A 57 2.76 10.38 -0.43
C SER A 57 2.95 10.92 0.99
N HIS A 58 2.00 11.72 1.49
CA HIS A 58 2.06 12.22 2.86
C HIS A 58 1.99 11.07 3.89
N ARG A 59 1.06 10.13 3.71
CA ARG A 59 0.91 8.97 4.60
C ARG A 59 2.15 8.06 4.55
N LEU A 60 2.71 7.84 3.36
CA LEU A 60 3.95 7.10 3.17
C LEU A 60 5.12 7.76 3.91
N GLN A 61 5.27 9.09 3.79
CA GLN A 61 6.32 9.83 4.48
C GLN A 61 6.23 9.68 6.00
N VAL A 62 5.03 9.81 6.57
CA VAL A 62 4.83 9.60 8.01
C VAL A 62 5.19 8.17 8.42
N CYS A 63 4.79 7.16 7.64
CA CYS A 63 5.15 5.77 7.91
C CYS A 63 6.67 5.49 7.77
N GLN A 64 7.39 6.28 6.98
CA GLN A 64 8.85 6.18 6.86
C GLN A 64 9.57 6.88 8.00
N GLU A 65 9.09 8.05 8.42
CA GLU A 65 9.66 8.85 9.52
C GLU A 65 9.47 8.19 10.89
N GLU A 66 8.30 7.63 11.14
CA GLU A 66 7.94 7.05 12.44
C GLU A 66 8.15 5.52 12.44
N GLU A 67 8.81 5.01 13.48
CA GLU A 67 9.01 3.56 13.69
C GLU A 67 7.88 2.92 14.49
N ASP A 68 7.29 3.68 15.41
CA ASP A 68 6.23 3.21 16.31
C ASP A 68 4.84 3.40 15.71
N TRP A 69 4.01 2.36 15.76
CA TRP A 69 2.62 2.41 15.27
C TRP A 69 1.78 3.46 16.03
N GLU A 70 2.02 3.67 17.33
CA GLU A 70 1.32 4.69 18.12
C GLU A 70 1.66 6.12 17.66
N ALA A 71 2.92 6.36 17.26
CA ALA A 71 3.35 7.65 16.72
C ALA A 71 2.72 7.90 15.34
N ILE A 72 2.64 6.86 14.51
CA ILE A 72 1.95 6.89 13.21
C ILE A 72 0.46 7.25 13.42
N GLU A 73 -0.25 6.55 14.31
CA GLU A 73 -1.67 6.80 14.61
C GLU A 73 -1.90 8.24 15.09
N LYS A 74 -1.03 8.74 15.98
CA LYS A 74 -1.11 10.10 16.51
C LYS A 74 -0.84 11.17 15.45
N ARG A 75 0.11 10.93 14.54
CA ARG A 75 0.53 11.90 13.52
C ARG A 75 -0.43 11.95 12.34
N LEU A 76 -1.00 10.80 11.96
CA LEU A 76 -2.05 10.71 10.94
C LEU A 76 -3.42 11.14 11.47
N GLY A 77 -3.74 10.80 12.72
CA GLY A 77 -5.02 11.14 13.34
C GLY A 77 -6.23 10.46 12.70
N CYS A 78 -6.02 9.33 12.01
CA CYS A 78 -7.03 8.66 11.18
C CYS A 78 -7.50 7.30 11.74
N GLY A 79 -7.41 7.07 13.04
CA GLY A 79 -7.79 5.78 13.66
C GLY A 79 -6.59 4.84 13.83
N GLN A 80 -6.84 3.53 13.83
CA GLN A 80 -5.81 2.52 14.04
C GLN A 80 -5.04 2.19 12.74
N VAL A 81 -3.79 1.74 12.88
CA VAL A 81 -2.97 1.34 11.70
C VAL A 81 -3.60 0.23 10.88
N GLU A 82 -4.37 -0.65 11.49
CA GLU A 82 -5.06 -1.74 10.81
C GLU A 82 -6.20 -1.24 9.91
N GLU A 83 -6.92 -0.19 10.32
CA GLU A 83 -7.96 0.45 9.50
C GLU A 83 -7.34 1.10 8.25
N LEU A 84 -6.17 1.73 8.42
CA LEU A 84 -5.41 2.33 7.31
C LEU A 84 -4.93 1.28 6.31
N ILE A 85 -4.63 0.06 6.76
CA ILE A 85 -4.25 -1.05 5.88
C ILE A 85 -5.45 -1.46 5.02
N GLU A 86 -6.63 -1.63 5.61
CA GLU A 86 -7.85 -1.95 4.86
C GLU A 86 -8.21 -0.84 3.86
N GLU A 87 -8.13 0.43 4.29
CA GLU A 87 -8.38 1.59 3.43
C GLU A 87 -7.43 1.60 2.22
N ALA A 88 -6.13 1.38 2.45
CA ALA A 88 -5.14 1.34 1.37
C ALA A 88 -5.38 0.16 0.40
N GLN A 89 -5.86 -0.98 0.90
CA GLN A 89 -6.22 -2.12 0.05
C GLN A 89 -7.47 -1.85 -0.79
N ASP A 90 -8.49 -1.22 -0.20
CA ASP A 90 -9.71 -0.86 -0.91
C ASP A 90 -9.46 0.22 -1.97
N GLU A 91 -8.56 1.17 -1.68
CA GLU A 91 -8.11 2.16 -2.66
C GLU A 91 -7.43 1.49 -3.86
N LEU A 92 -6.56 0.51 -3.62
CA LEU A 92 -5.94 -0.29 -4.69
C LEU A 92 -6.99 -1.04 -5.53
N LYS A 93 -8.01 -1.62 -4.89
CA LYS A 93 -9.12 -2.28 -5.61
C LYS A 93 -9.92 -1.27 -6.45
N LEU A 94 -10.10 -0.05 -5.95
CA LEU A 94 -10.80 1.01 -6.67
C LEU A 94 -10.00 1.46 -7.89
N ILE A 95 -8.70 1.74 -7.74
CA ILE A 95 -7.79 2.10 -8.84
C ILE A 95 -7.79 1.00 -9.91
N ALA A 96 -7.71 -0.28 -9.52
CA ALA A 96 -7.78 -1.40 -10.45
C ALA A 96 -9.10 -1.42 -11.25
N LYS A 97 -10.24 -1.13 -10.60
CA LYS A 97 -11.54 -1.01 -11.27
C LYS A 97 -11.57 0.18 -12.24
N MET A 98 -10.95 1.30 -11.91
CA MET A 98 -10.88 2.48 -12.78
C MET A 98 -10.05 2.24 -14.04
N ILE A 99 -8.96 1.48 -13.93
CA ILE A 99 -8.12 1.09 -15.07
C ILE A 99 -8.84 0.02 -15.94
N GLY A 100 -9.95 -0.55 -15.46
CA GLY A 100 -10.64 -1.65 -16.13
C GLY A 100 -9.87 -2.97 -16.05
N ARG A 101 -8.85 -3.07 -15.18
CA ARG A 101 -8.25 -4.35 -14.82
C ARG A 101 -9.30 -5.11 -14.03
N VAL A 102 -9.99 -6.02 -14.70
CA VAL A 102 -10.87 -6.99 -14.06
C VAL A 102 -9.99 -7.88 -13.19
N GLN A 103 -9.69 -7.42 -11.97
CA GLN A 103 -9.25 -8.30 -10.89
C GLN A 103 -10.51 -9.01 -10.35
N GLY A 104 -11.18 -9.73 -11.25
CA GLY A 104 -12.22 -10.67 -10.89
C GLY A 104 -11.52 -11.86 -10.25
N CYS A 105 -11.72 -12.02 -8.94
CA CYS A 105 -11.39 -13.23 -8.20
C CYS A 105 -9.89 -13.57 -8.09
N LEU A 106 -9.12 -12.78 -7.35
CA LEU A 106 -8.04 -13.34 -6.54
C LEU A 106 -8.44 -13.12 -5.08
N ASN A 107 -9.08 -14.15 -4.56
CA ASN A 107 -9.65 -14.21 -3.22
C ASN A 107 -8.55 -13.95 -2.19
N CYS A 108 -8.95 -13.35 -1.06
CA CYS A 108 -8.32 -13.44 0.25
C CYS A 108 -7.11 -14.39 0.29
N GLU A 109 -5.89 -13.86 0.24
CA GLU A 109 -4.73 -14.53 0.81
C GLU A 109 -3.82 -13.48 1.42
N VAL A 110 -3.91 -13.41 2.74
CA VAL A 110 -2.97 -12.70 3.60
C VAL A 110 -1.67 -13.51 3.61
N ILE A 111 -0.61 -12.90 3.09
CA ILE A 111 0.83 -13.22 3.28
C ILE A 111 1.36 -14.49 2.60
N GLY A 112 2.40 -14.33 1.76
CA GLY A 112 3.29 -15.44 1.40
C GLY A 112 4.21 -15.14 0.22
N SER A 113 5.50 -15.08 0.49
CA SER A 113 6.59 -14.92 -0.47
C SER A 113 6.55 -15.92 -1.64
N THR A 114 7.26 -15.56 -2.72
CA THR A 114 7.65 -16.40 -3.89
C THR A 114 6.50 -16.60 -4.89
N GLU A 115 6.58 -16.29 -6.19
CA GLU A 115 7.69 -16.15 -7.13
C GLU A 115 7.29 -15.15 -8.25
N ILE A 116 8.23 -14.29 -8.63
CA ILE A 116 8.22 -13.64 -9.95
C ILE A 116 8.67 -14.70 -10.95
N PRO A 117 7.96 -14.89 -12.07
CA PRO A 117 8.67 -15.01 -13.34
C PRO A 117 8.12 -14.02 -14.36
N LEU A 118 8.98 -13.04 -14.66
CA LEU A 118 9.44 -12.77 -16.02
C LEU A 118 8.37 -12.72 -17.12
N LEU A 119 7.83 -11.52 -17.37
CA LEU A 119 7.48 -11.09 -18.73
C LEU A 119 8.18 -9.77 -19.04
N SER A 120 9.51 -9.88 -19.07
CA SER A 120 10.34 -9.13 -20.00
C SER A 120 9.98 -9.55 -21.43
N PHE A 121 9.02 -8.87 -22.05
CA PHE A 121 8.94 -8.84 -23.50
C PHE A 121 8.24 -7.58 -23.96
N PHE A 122 8.90 -6.43 -23.83
CA PHE A 122 8.85 -5.39 -24.85
C PHE A 122 10.08 -4.51 -24.64
N SER A 123 11.19 -4.90 -25.28
CA SER A 123 12.29 -3.97 -25.52
C SER A 123 11.93 -3.09 -26.74
N PRO A 124 12.54 -1.89 -26.83
CA PRO A 124 12.32 -0.91 -27.89
C PRO A 124 13.10 -1.29 -29.17
N ILE A 125 13.11 -0.40 -30.18
CA ILE A 125 13.66 -0.51 -31.56
C ILE A 125 12.53 -0.93 -32.52
N GLU A 126 12.06 -0.15 -33.50
CA GLU A 126 12.78 0.63 -34.51
C GLU A 126 12.02 1.92 -34.87
N GLY A 127 12.75 3.01 -35.12
CA GLY A 127 12.27 4.06 -35.99
C GLY A 127 12.59 3.72 -37.44
N LEU A 128 11.68 4.02 -38.37
CA LEU A 128 12.08 4.30 -39.75
C LEU A 128 11.08 5.24 -40.44
N PHE A 129 11.64 6.38 -40.81
CA PHE A 129 11.27 7.27 -41.90
C PHE A 129 10.89 6.52 -43.19
N VAL A 130 9.67 6.73 -43.69
CA VAL A 130 9.36 6.89 -45.13
C VAL A 130 8.18 7.87 -45.25
#